data_AF-A0A9E3UWG3-F1
#
_entry.id   AF-A0A9E3UWG3-F1
#
_cell.length_a   1.000
_cell.length_b   1.000
_cell.length_c   1.000
_cell.angle_alpha   90.00
_cell.angle_beta   90.00
_cell.angle_gamma   90.00
#
_symmetry.space_group_name_H-M   'P 1'
#
loop_
_entity.id
_entity.type
_entity.pdbx_description
1 polymer ?
#
loop_
_entity_poly.entity_id
_entity_poly.type
_entity_poly.pdbx_seq_one_letter_code
_entity_poly.pdbx_strand_id
1 'polypeptide(L)' 'MDSLQEILGKKDFTPPNEVVAVKEYITRRYKSTSTVRVERDVLIIRVPSSALAATIQLDQRTLIDKCQIKHRLIIRYGR' A
#
# COMPACT_ATOMS: atom_id res chain seq x y z
N MET A 1 -15.80 9.20 15.63
CA MET A 1 -14.51 9.63 15.01
C MET A 1 -13.59 8.44 15.11
N ASP A 2 -13.83 7.47 14.23
CA ASP A 2 -13.43 6.09 14.50
C ASP A 2 -12.18 5.72 13.70
N SER A 3 -11.13 5.50 14.47
CA SER A 3 -10.25 4.36 14.33
C SER A 3 -9.33 4.28 13.12
N LEU A 4 -8.39 5.23 13.05
CA LEU A 4 -7.07 4.96 12.51
C LEU A 4 -6.22 4.06 13.43
N GLN A 5 -6.52 4.00 14.73
CA GLN A 5 -5.74 3.24 15.71
C GLN A 5 -6.14 1.76 15.84
N GLU A 6 -7.38 1.36 15.56
CA GLU A 6 -7.80 -0.04 15.76
C GLU A 6 -7.33 -1.01 14.66
N ILE A 7 -6.96 -0.51 13.46
CA ILE A 7 -6.44 -1.37 12.38
C ILE A 7 -4.95 -1.69 12.58
N LEU A 8 -4.30 -1.11 13.59
CA LEU A 8 -2.92 -1.45 14.00
C LEU A 8 -2.86 -2.53 15.10
N GLY A 9 -3.99 -2.94 15.69
CA GLY A 9 -4.01 -3.72 16.92
C GLY A 9 -3.85 -5.24 16.81
N LYS A 10 -3.78 -5.84 15.61
CA LYS A 10 -3.71 -7.31 15.48
C LYS A 10 -2.85 -7.77 14.33
N LYS A 11 -1.53 -7.72 14.51
CA LYS A 11 -0.60 -8.76 14.06
C LYS A 11 0.80 -8.37 14.49
N ASP A 12 1.39 -9.17 15.37
CA ASP A 12 2.79 -9.56 15.24
C ASP A 12 3.15 -9.60 13.77
N PHE A 13 4.20 -8.90 13.33
CA PHE A 13 4.97 -9.12 12.09
C PHE A 13 5.59 -7.77 11.74
N THR A 14 6.83 -7.57 12.17
CA THR A 14 7.77 -6.56 11.69
C THR A 14 7.77 -6.56 10.15
N PRO A 15 7.17 -5.58 9.45
CA PRO A 15 7.31 -5.48 8.02
C PRO A 15 8.52 -4.57 7.73
N PRO A 16 9.32 -4.84 6.70
CA PRO A 16 10.37 -3.92 6.28
C PRO A 16 9.72 -2.58 5.91
N ASN A 17 10.41 -1.47 6.16
CA ASN A 17 9.96 -0.06 6.04
C ASN A 17 9.04 0.29 4.84
N GLU A 18 9.08 -0.49 3.75
CA GLU A 18 8.31 -0.31 2.52
C GLU A 18 6.78 -0.35 2.72
N VAL A 19 6.24 -1.24 3.57
CA VAL A 19 4.77 -1.36 3.75
C VAL A 19 4.18 -0.08 4.33
N VAL A 20 4.87 0.50 5.32
CA VAL A 20 4.47 1.76 5.97
C VAL A 20 4.62 2.91 4.99
N ALA A 21 5.76 3.00 4.31
CA ALA A 21 6.04 4.05 3.32
C ALA A 21 4.99 4.09 2.21
N VAL A 22 4.59 2.93 1.67
CA VAL A 22 3.57 2.84 0.61
C VAL A 22 2.19 3.21 1.14
N LYS A 23 1.81 2.75 2.33
CA LYS A 23 0.53 3.14 2.95
C LYS A 23 0.46 4.64 3.17
N GLU A 24 1.51 5.24 3.70
CA GLU A 24 1.56 6.69 3.91
C GLU A 24 1.55 7.46 2.60
N TYR A 25 2.30 7.01 1.60
CA TYR A 25 2.30 7.64 0.27
C TYR A 25 0.89 7.65 -0.31
N ILE A 26 0.20 6.51 -0.31
CA ILE A 26 -1.16 6.41 -0.86
C ILE A 26 -2.14 7.27 -0.08
N THR A 27 -2.07 7.24 1.25
CA THR A 27 -2.95 8.03 2.12
C THR A 27 -2.73 9.53 1.91
N ARG A 28 -1.47 9.99 1.85
CA ARG A 28 -1.15 11.42 1.67
C ARG A 28 -1.46 11.92 0.25
N ARG A 29 -1.13 11.13 -0.77
CA ARG A 29 -1.27 11.50 -2.20
C ARG A 29 -2.72 11.42 -2.68
N TYR A 30 -3.40 10.31 -2.37
CA TYR A 30 -4.71 10.00 -2.93
C TYR A 30 -5.85 10.12 -1.92
N LYS A 31 -5.55 10.45 -0.64
CA LYS A 31 -6.55 10.56 0.44
C LYS A 31 -7.44 9.33 0.55
N SER A 32 -6.88 8.16 0.27
CA SER A 32 -7.60 6.90 0.17
C SER A 32 -6.95 5.82 1.01
N THR A 33 -7.78 4.90 1.51
CA THR A 33 -7.32 3.77 2.31
C THR A 33 -6.78 2.67 1.39
N SER A 34 -5.73 2.00 1.83
CA SER A 34 -5.15 0.87 1.11
C SER A 34 -4.69 -0.22 2.06
N THR A 35 -4.80 -1.46 1.60
CA THR A 35 -4.24 -2.62 2.29
C THR A 35 -2.97 -3.04 1.58
N VAL A 36 -1.83 -2.92 2.26
CA VAL A 36 -0.53 -3.31 1.73
C VAL A 36 -0.03 -4.51 2.52
N ARG A 37 0.43 -5.55 1.82
CA ARG A 37 0.99 -6.77 2.41
C ARG A 37 2.17 -7.25 1.57
N VAL A 38 3.16 -7.84 2.23
CA VAL A 38 4.27 -8.54 1.56
C VAL A 38 4.00 -10.04 1.63
N GLU A 39 4.13 -10.73 0.50
CA GLU A 39 3.99 -12.18 0.42
C GLU A 39 5.14 -12.77 -0.40
N ARG A 40 5.98 -13.58 0.27
CA ARG A 40 7.20 -14.24 -0.25
C ARG A 40 8.26 -13.29 -0.81
N ASP A 41 7.96 -12.59 -1.90
CA ASP A 41 8.83 -11.59 -2.55
C ASP A 41 8.01 -10.52 -3.32
N VAL A 42 6.72 -10.44 -3.02
CA VAL A 42 5.78 -9.60 -3.75
C VAL A 42 5.10 -8.64 -2.77
N LEU A 43 5.14 -7.35 -3.08
CA LEU A 43 4.36 -6.33 -2.39
C LEU A 43 3.01 -6.20 -3.08
N ILE A 44 1.95 -6.58 -2.37
CA ILE A 44 0.57 -6.53 -2.86
C ILE A 44 -0.11 -5.31 -2.25
N ILE A 45 -0.54 -4.39 -3.12
CA ILE A 45 -1.35 -3.22 -2.77
C ILE A 45 -2.78 -3.49 -3.21
N ARG A 46 -3.72 -3.47 -2.25
CA ARG A 46 -5.16 -3.49 -2.52
C ARG A 46 -5.76 -2.13 -2.26
N VAL A 47 -6.51 -1.64 -3.24
CA VAL A 47 -7.24 -0.36 -3.20
C VAL A 47 -8.74 -0.54 -3.45
N PRO A 48 -9.58 0.38 -2.96
CA PRO A 48 -11.03 0.23 -3.03
C PRO A 48 -11.61 0.34 -4.45
N SER A 49 -10.94 1.02 -5.38
CA SER A 49 -11.47 1.28 -6.72
C SER A 49 -10.48 0.94 -7.84
N SER A 50 -11.03 0.53 -8.99
CA SER A 50 -10.26 0.28 -10.21
C SER A 50 -9.59 1.55 -10.74
N ALA A 51 -10.27 2.70 -10.62
CA ALA A 51 -9.70 3.99 -10.99
C ALA A 51 -8.44 4.31 -10.17
N LEU A 52 -8.47 4.11 -8.86
CA LEU A 52 -7.29 4.35 -8.01
C LEU A 52 -6.16 3.36 -8.33
N ALA A 53 -6.50 2.10 -8.60
CA ALA A 53 -5.50 1.11 -9.03
C ALA A 53 -4.81 1.53 -10.33
N ALA A 54 -5.57 1.97 -11.34
CA ALA A 54 -5.03 2.46 -12.59
C ALA A 54 -4.13 3.69 -12.38
N THR A 55 -4.54 4.65 -11.55
CA THR A 55 -3.73 5.82 -11.22
C THR A 55 -2.41 5.44 -10.55
N ILE A 56 -2.44 4.55 -9.56
CA ILE A 56 -1.21 4.08 -8.89
C ILE A 56 -0.32 3.30 -9.87
N GLN A 57 -0.92 2.59 -10.82
CA GLN A 57 -0.18 1.86 -11.85
C GLN A 57 0.53 2.80 -12.84
N LEU A 58 -0.07 3.96 -13.15
CA LEU A 58 0.60 5.02 -13.92
C LEU A 58 1.76 5.65 -13.14
N ASP A 59 1.57 5.88 -11.83
CA ASP A 59 2.59 6.41 -10.92
C ASP A 59 3.54 5.32 -10.36
N GLN A 60 3.49 4.09 -10.88
CA GLN A 60 4.13 2.92 -10.26
C GLN A 60 5.63 3.11 -10.09
N ARG A 61 6.30 3.69 -11.10
CA ARG A 61 7.75 3.92 -11.08
C ARG A 61 8.13 4.94 -10.00
N THR A 62 7.35 6.01 -9.87
CA THR A 62 7.52 7.03 -8.83
C THR A 62 7.30 6.45 -7.43
N LEU A 63 6.31 5.57 -7.29
CA LEU A 63 6.03 4.88 -6.04
C LEU A 63 7.21 3.98 -5.63
N ILE A 64 7.74 3.19 -6.56
CA ILE A 64 8.90 2.31 -6.33
C ILE A 64 10.11 3.12 -5.88
N ASP A 65 10.41 4.22 -6.58
CA ASP A 65 11.54 5.09 -6.26
C ASP A 65 11.39 5.77 -4.88
N LYS A 66 10.24 6.39 -4.61
CA LYS A 66 10.00 7.11 -3.35
C LYS A 66 9.91 6.21 -2.13
N CYS A 67 9.32 5.02 -2.30
CA CYS A 67 9.16 4.06 -1.21
C CYS A 67 10.31 3.05 -1.16
N GLN A 68 11.31 3.18 -2.04
CA GLN A 68 12.48 2.29 -2.14
C GLN A 68 12.06 0.81 -2.18
N ILE A 69 11.01 0.51 -2.95
CA ILE A 69 10.40 -0.83 -3.00
C ILE A 69 11.37 -1.78 -3.73
N LYS A 70 11.84 -2.80 -3.02
CA LYS A 70 12.71 -3.84 -3.59
C LYS A 70 11.91 -5.02 -4.13
N HIS A 71 10.75 -5.29 -3.54
CA HIS A 71 9.88 -6.40 -3.90
C HIS A 71 9.14 -6.14 -5.21
N ARG A 72 8.72 -7.23 -5.88
CA ARG A 72 7.85 -7.12 -7.05
C ARG A 72 6.51 -6.51 -6.63
N LEU A 73 6.12 -5.41 -7.27
CA LEU A 73 4.88 -4.71 -6.95
C LEU A 73 3.69 -5.25 -7.75
N ILE A 74 2.60 -5.59 -7.05
CA ILE A 74 1.30 -5.96 -7.63
C ILE A 74 0.22 -5.06 -7.05
N ILE A 75 -0.53 -4.41 -7.94
CA ILE A 75 -1.68 -3.56 -7.57
C ILE A 75 -2.96 -4.31 -7.93
N ARG A 76 -3.88 -4.40 -6.97
CA ARG A 76 -5.20 -5.03 -7.11
C ARG A 76 -6.28 -4.07 -6.62
N TYR A 77 -7.48 -4.20 -7.16
CA TYR A 77 -8.67 -3.50 -6.70
C TYR A 77 -9.79 -4.49 -6.37
N GLY A 78 -10.72 -4.07 -5.51
CA GLY A 78 -11.85 -4.88 -5.07
C GLY A 78 -11.73 -5.35 -3.63
N ARG A 79 -12.74 -6.10 -3.17
CA ARG A 79 -12.80 -6.72 -1.83
C ARG A 79 -11.94 -7.98 -1.77
#